data_AF-A0A6I6F7J4-F1
#
_entry.id   AF-A0A6I6F7J4-F1
#
_cell.length_a   1.000
_cell.length_b   1.000
_cell.length_c   1.000
_cell.angle_alpha   90.00
_cell.angle_beta   90.00
_cell.angle_gamma   90.00
#
_symmetry.space_group_name_H-M   'P 1'
#
loop_
_entity.id
_entity.type
_entity.pdbx_description
1 polymer ?
#
loop_
_entity_poly.entity_id
_entity_poly.type
_entity_poly.pdbx_seq_one_letter_code
_entity_poly.pdbx_strand_id
1 'polypeptide(L)'
;MKLSRSASWFLLAFGVWSWFIWITFVKNLWNDGSGLAFDDAGDPTAYFWVHLLLAITSFVLGTVVGVIGLRGVRASRRGARGEEG
;
A
#
# COMPACT_ATOMS: atom_id res chain seq x y z
N MET A 1 -11.20 10.45 -18.47
CA MET A 1 -10.47 9.39 -19.23
C MET A 1 -10.76 8.05 -18.56
N LYS A 2 -11.20 7.02 -19.29
CA LYS A 2 -11.43 5.68 -18.71
C LYS A 2 -10.07 4.99 -18.56
N LEU A 3 -9.75 4.49 -17.37
CA LEU A 3 -8.53 3.72 -17.16
C LEU A 3 -8.63 2.41 -17.95
N SER A 4 -7.56 2.02 -18.66
CA SER A 4 -7.56 0.74 -19.38
C SER A 4 -7.68 -0.43 -18.40
N ARG A 5 -8.17 -1.58 -18.89
CA ARG A 5 -8.30 -2.80 -18.08
C ARG A 5 -6.95 -3.25 -17.52
N SER A 6 -5.89 -3.14 -18.31
CA SER A 6 -4.51 -3.45 -17.88
C SER A 6 -4.02 -2.50 -16.79
N ALA A 7 -4.20 -1.18 -16.98
CA ALA A 7 -3.82 -0.19 -15.99
C ALA A 7 -4.57 -0.38 -14.66
N SER A 8 -5.85 -0.76 -14.69
CA SER A 8 -6.64 -0.99 -13.47
C SER A 8 -6.11 -2.19 -12.66
N TRP A 9 -5.74 -3.27 -13.34
CA TRP A 9 -5.11 -4.42 -12.72
C TRP A 9 -3.72 -4.10 -12.17
N PHE A 10 -2.94 -3.30 -12.92
CA PHE A 10 -1.65 -2.83 -12.46
C PHE A 10 -1.78 -2.03 -11.15
N LEU A 11 -2.69 -1.05 -11.08
CA LEU A 11 -2.91 -0.27 -9.86
C LEU A 11 -3.38 -1.14 -8.68
N LEU A 12 -4.23 -2.13 -8.94
CA LEU A 12 -4.69 -3.05 -7.90
C LEU A 12 -3.53 -3.90 -7.37
N ALA A 13 -2.74 -4.52 -8.26
CA ALA A 13 -1.58 -5.32 -7.89
C ALA A 13 -0.52 -4.48 -7.16
N PHE A 14 -0.29 -3.25 -7.63
CA PHE A 14 0.62 -2.30 -6.98
C PHE A 14 0.17 -1.93 -5.58
N GLY A 15 -1.12 -1.65 -5.36
CA GLY A 15 -1.66 -1.38 -4.03
C GLY A 15 -1.50 -2.55 -3.07
N VAL A 16 -1.78 -3.77 -3.54
CA VAL A 16 -1.59 -5.00 -2.76
C VAL A 16 -0.11 -5.24 -2.43
N TRP A 17 0.77 -5.09 -3.42
CA TRP A 17 2.22 -5.19 -3.21
C TRP A 17 2.72 -4.15 -2.19
N SER A 18 2.22 -2.92 -2.28
CA SER A 18 2.55 -1.85 -1.35
C SER A 18 2.20 -2.21 0.09
N TRP A 19 1.08 -2.90 0.34
CA TRP A 19 0.75 -3.42 1.67
C TRP A 19 1.81 -4.39 2.19
N PHE A 20 2.27 -5.34 1.36
CA PHE A 20 3.30 -6.28 1.78
C PHE A 20 4.60 -5.56 2.19
N ILE A 21 5.03 -4.57 1.42
CA ILE A 21 6.23 -3.77 1.73
C ILE A 21 6.07 -3.06 3.07
N TRP A 22 5.00 -2.28 3.25
CA TRP A 22 4.86 -1.44 4.44
C TRP A 22 4.56 -2.23 5.70
N ILE A 23 3.78 -3.31 5.63
CA ILE A 23 3.55 -4.20 6.78
C ILE A 23 4.86 -4.87 7.20
N THR A 24 5.65 -5.37 6.24
CA THR A 24 6.94 -6.01 6.55
C THR A 24 7.93 -5.01 7.11
N PHE A 25 7.96 -3.81 6.56
CA PHE A 25 8.81 -2.72 7.04
C PHE A 25 8.46 -2.33 8.49
N VAL A 26 7.18 -2.14 8.82
CA VAL A 26 6.76 -1.82 10.20
C VAL A 26 7.11 -2.94 11.18
N LYS A 27 6.95 -4.21 10.77
CA LYS A 27 7.40 -5.35 11.60
C LYS A 27 8.91 -5.30 11.86
N ASN A 28 9.71 -5.02 10.84
CA ASN A 28 11.15 -4.90 10.99
C ASN A 28 11.55 -3.68 11.82
N LEU A 29 10.82 -2.56 11.69
CA LEU A 29 11.02 -1.37 12.51
C LEU A 29 10.75 -1.67 14.00
N TRP A 30 9.67 -2.41 14.28
CA TRP A 30 9.31 -2.79 15.65
C TRP A 30 10.25 -3.83 16.26
N ASN A 31 10.82 -4.72 15.43
CA ASN A 31 11.84 -5.68 15.84
C ASN A 31 13.26 -5.08 15.85
N ASP A 32 13.38 -3.76 15.68
CA ASP A 32 14.64 -3.04 15.60
C ASP A 32 15.66 -3.63 14.60
N GLY A 33 15.20 -4.01 13.41
CA GLY A 33 16.04 -4.65 12.40
C GLY A 33 17.23 -3.79 11.93
N SER A 34 17.21 -2.48 12.18
CA SER A 34 18.32 -1.56 11.91
C SER A 34 19.21 -1.26 13.11
N GLY A 35 18.79 -1.59 14.35
CA GLY A 35 19.48 -1.17 15.58
C GLY A 35 19.37 0.34 15.87
N LEU A 36 18.33 1.00 15.36
CA LEU A 36 18.15 2.47 15.44
C LEU A 36 16.77 2.85 15.97
N ALA A 37 15.84 1.90 16.04
CA ALA A 37 14.45 2.17 16.39
C ALA A 37 14.28 2.46 17.89
N PHE A 38 15.09 1.82 18.72
CA PHE A 38 15.06 1.99 20.17
C PHE A 38 16.47 2.33 20.67
N ASP A 39 16.54 3.09 21.75
CA ASP A 39 17.80 3.35 22.45
C ASP A 39 18.11 2.27 23.51
N ASP A 40 19.22 2.43 24.23
CA ASP A 40 19.65 1.47 25.25
C ASP A 40 18.66 1.33 26.43
N ALA A 41 17.77 2.31 26.64
CA ALA A 41 16.70 2.26 27.64
C ALA A 41 15.43 1.58 27.08
N GLY A 42 15.38 1.31 25.78
CA GLY A 42 14.23 0.76 25.08
C GLY A 42 13.21 1.82 24.65
N ASP A 43 13.55 3.10 24.72
CA ASP A 43 12.66 4.19 24.32
C ASP A 43 12.71 4.39 22.79
N PRO A 44 11.55 4.63 22.13
CA PRO A 44 11.51 4.83 20.69
C PRO A 44 12.19 6.14 20.28
N THR A 45 13.14 6.02 19.35
CA THR A 45 13.94 7.16 18.89
C THR A 45 13.18 8.02 17.87
N ALA A 46 13.75 9.17 17.50
CA ALA A 46 13.24 9.97 16.38
C ALA A 46 13.23 9.18 15.05
N TYR A 47 14.20 8.28 14.84
CA TYR A 47 14.25 7.41 13.67
C TYR A 47 13.00 6.54 13.58
N PHE A 48 12.57 5.94 14.69
CA PHE A 48 11.35 5.15 14.77
C PHE A 48 10.12 5.97 14.38
N TRP A 49 9.93 7.15 14.98
CA TRP A 49 8.74 7.96 14.72
C TRP A 49 8.65 8.48 13.29
N VAL A 50 9.77 8.93 12.72
CA VAL A 50 9.83 9.39 11.33
C VAL A 50 9.48 8.24 10.38
N HIS A 51 10.09 7.08 10.55
CA HIS A 51 9.85 5.95 9.66
C HIS A 51 8.46 5.33 9.84
N LEU A 52 7.93 5.30 11.06
CA LEU A 52 6.57 4.85 11.31
C LEU A 52 5.55 5.78 10.62
N LEU A 53 5.72 7.10 10.73
CA LEU A 53 4.87 8.08 10.05
C LEU A 53 4.93 7.92 8.53
N LEU A 54 6.14 7.79 7.97
CA LEU A 54 6.34 7.58 6.53
C LEU A 54 5.70 6.27 6.06
N ALA A 55 5.83 5.18 6.83
CA ALA A 55 5.26 3.89 6.52
C ALA A 55 3.72 3.93 6.54
N ILE A 56 3.12 4.53 7.56
CA ILE A 56 1.66 4.68 7.66
C ILE A 56 1.13 5.54 6.50
N THR A 57 1.77 6.68 6.24
CA THR A 57 1.37 7.58 5.14
C THR A 57 1.42 6.85 3.81
N SER A 58 2.52 6.14 3.55
CA SER A 58 2.72 5.41 2.30
C SER A 58 1.78 4.21 2.17
N PHE A 59 1.45 3.53 3.27
CA PHE A 59 0.44 2.48 3.30
C PHE A 59 -0.95 3.00 2.92
N VAL A 60 -1.34 4.17 3.45
CA VAL A 60 -2.60 4.83 3.08
C VAL A 60 -2.62 5.19 1.60
N LEU A 61 -1.54 5.78 1.08
CA LEU A 61 -1.42 6.10 -0.35
C LEU A 61 -1.52 4.83 -1.22
N GLY A 62 -0.82 3.76 -0.86
CA GLY A 62 -0.92 2.46 -1.55
C GLY A 62 -2.34 1.89 -1.52
N THR A 63 -3.05 2.05 -0.39
CA THR A 63 -4.47 1.65 -0.24
C THR A 63 -5.36 2.43 -1.20
N VAL A 64 -5.21 3.75 -1.26
CA VAL A 64 -5.98 4.61 -2.18
C VAL A 64 -5.75 4.19 -3.63
N VAL A 65 -4.50 3.93 -4.01
CA VAL A 65 -4.15 3.44 -5.35
C VAL A 65 -4.81 2.08 -5.64
N GLY A 66 -4.74 1.14 -4.70
CA GLY A 66 -5.39 -0.16 -4.81
C GLY A 66 -6.91 -0.06 -4.97
N VAL A 67 -7.56 0.84 -4.22
CA VAL A 67 -9.01 1.11 -4.34
C VAL A 67 -9.36 1.69 -5.71
N ILE A 68 -8.55 2.60 -6.25
CA ILE A 68 -8.75 3.14 -7.60
C ILE A 68 -8.64 2.01 -8.64
N GLY A 69 -7.62 1.15 -8.53
CA GLY A 69 -7.46 -0.03 -9.38
C GLY A 69 -8.67 -0.98 -9.30
N LEU A 70 -9.14 -1.28 -8.08
CA LEU A 70 -10.31 -2.13 -7.84
C LEU A 70 -11.58 -1.56 -8.48
N ARG A 71 -11.79 -0.25 -8.36
CA ARG A 71 -12.92 0.45 -9.01
C ARG A 71 -12.83 0.36 -10.53
N GLY A 72 -11.63 0.53 -11.09
CA GLY A 72 -11.38 0.35 -12.52
C GLY A 72 -11.71 -1.06 -13.01
N VAL A 73 -11.22 -2.10 -12.33
CA VAL A 73 -11.50 -3.50 -12.66
C VAL A 73 -13.01 -3.82 -12.58
N ARG A 74 -13.70 -3.34 -11.54
CA ARG A 74 -15.16 -3.54 -11.38
C ARG A 74 -15.96 -2.82 -12.46
N ALA A 75 -15.58 -1.62 -12.86
CA ALA A 75 -16.24 -0.87 -13.92
C ALA A 75 -16.09 -1.55 -15.30
N SER A 76 -14.89 -2.05 -15.63
CA SER A 76 -14.66 -2.80 -16.87
C SER A 76 -15.46 -4.11 -16.93
N ARG A 77 -15.63 -4.80 -15.79
CA ARG A 77 -16.46 -6.02 -15.73
C ARG A 77 -17.95 -5.76 -15.96
N ARG A 78 -18.46 -4.58 -15.59
CA ARG A 78 -19.87 -4.20 -15.84
C ARG A 78 -20.13 -3.82 -17.29
N GLY A 79 -19.17 -3.18 -17.97
CA GLY A 79 -19.28 -2.83 -19.39
C GLY A 79 -19.32 -4.06 -20.31
N ALA A 80 -18.43 -5.03 -20.09
CA ALA A 80 -18.38 -6.25 -20.91
C ALA A 80 -19.65 -7.11 -20.83
N ARG A 81 -20.41 -7.03 -19.72
CA ARG A 81 -21.63 -7.82 -19.51
C ARG A 81 -22.89 -7.17 -20.09
N GLY A 82 -22.79 -5.92 -20.56
CA GLY A 82 -23.90 -5.18 -21.17
C GLY A 82 -23.86 -5.16 -22.71
N GLU A 83 -22.78 -5.64 -23.33
CA GLU A 83 -22.66 -5.78 -24.79
C GLU A 83 -23.13 -7.17 -25.29
N GLU A 84 -23.44 -8.10 -24.38
CA GLU A 84 -23.86 -9.49 -24.70
C GLU A 84 -25.37 -9.76 -24.48
N GLY A 85 -26.19 -8.74 -24.16
CA GLY A 85 -27.63 -8.88 -23.93
C GLY A 85 -28.44 -7.94 -24.80
#